data_AF-A0A9Q3HRZ6-F1
#
_entry.id   AF-A0A9Q3HRZ6-F1
#
_cell.length_a   1.000
_cell.length_b   1.000
_cell.length_c   1.000
_cell.angle_alpha   90.00
_cell.angle_beta   90.00
_cell.angle_gamma   90.00
#
_symmetry.space_group_name_H-M   'P 1'
#
loop_
_entity.id
_entity.type
_entity.pdbx_description
1 polymer ?
#
loop_
_entity_poly.entity_id
_entity_poly.type
_entity_poly.pdbx_seq_one_letter_code
_entity_poly.pdbx_strand_id
1 'polypeptide(L)'
;MGQALLKEVPKLKEWPHFSGEGEYDHMEFIRGMDIIKEDCKLPDRLVTERFNTLFTRSAHRWYIKFRQADGHQSRTWWKTQIINKWTNDASKFKVETDFESSKI
;
A
#
# COMPACT_ATOMS: atom_id res chain seq x y z
N MET A 1 -21.20 -27.75 -13.87
CA MET A 1 -19.81 -27.63 -13.36
C MET A 1 -19.37 -26.19 -13.59
N GLY A 2 -19.62 -25.30 -12.65
CA GLY A 2 -19.25 -23.88 -12.79
C GLY A 2 -17.75 -23.75 -12.55
N GLN A 3 -17.00 -23.40 -13.59
CA GLN A 3 -15.59 -23.10 -13.49
C GLN A 3 -15.44 -21.95 -12.51
N ALA A 4 -14.90 -22.24 -11.32
CA ALA A 4 -14.38 -21.21 -10.45
C ALA A 4 -13.27 -20.52 -11.25
N LEU A 5 -13.57 -19.33 -11.77
CA LEU A 5 -12.57 -18.42 -12.29
C LEU A 5 -11.61 -18.17 -11.13
N LEU A 6 -10.54 -18.94 -11.08
CA LEU A 6 -9.34 -18.56 -10.36
C LEU A 6 -8.94 -17.24 -11.01
N LYS A 7 -9.39 -16.13 -10.43
CA LYS A 7 -9.00 -14.78 -10.85
C LYS A 7 -7.49 -14.79 -10.83
N GLU A 8 -6.90 -14.89 -12.01
CA GLU A 8 -5.45 -14.95 -12.17
C GLU A 8 -4.90 -13.71 -11.49
N VAL A 9 -4.00 -13.90 -10.54
CA VAL A 9 -3.42 -12.79 -9.81
C VAL A 9 -2.77 -11.86 -10.84
N PRO A 10 -3.16 -10.57 -10.91
CA PRO A 10 -2.67 -9.68 -11.95
C PRO A 10 -1.14 -9.65 -11.92
N LYS A 11 -0.55 -9.57 -13.11
CA LYS A 11 0.91 -9.54 -13.26
C LYS A 11 1.44 -8.29 -12.58
N LEU A 12 2.65 -8.34 -12.04
CA LEU A 12 3.28 -7.20 -11.34
C LEU A 12 3.26 -5.88 -12.14
N LYS A 13 3.23 -5.96 -13.47
CA LYS A 13 3.14 -4.81 -14.38
C LYS A 13 1.79 -4.08 -14.32
N GLU A 14 0.73 -4.77 -13.91
CA GLU A 14 -0.64 -4.25 -13.80
C GLU A 14 -0.91 -3.63 -12.42
N TRP A 15 0.04 -3.78 -11.50
CA TRP A 15 -0.08 -3.22 -10.15
C TRP A 15 0.31 -1.75 -10.16
N PRO A 16 -0.28 -0.94 -9.27
CA PRO A 16 0.09 0.47 -9.17
C PRO A 16 1.56 0.61 -8.77
N HIS A 17 2.29 1.52 -9.40
CA HIS A 17 3.67 1.83 -9.05
C HIS A 17 3.70 3.14 -8.26
N PHE A 18 4.55 3.23 -7.24
CA PHE A 18 4.67 4.42 -6.41
C PHE A 18 6.10 4.93 -6.39
N SER A 19 6.31 6.13 -6.94
CA SER A 19 7.61 6.82 -6.98
C SER A 19 7.92 7.57 -5.69
N GLY A 20 6.88 7.92 -4.92
CA GLY A 20 7.00 8.83 -3.79
C GLY A 20 7.26 10.28 -4.18
N GLU A 21 7.00 10.64 -5.44
CA GLU A 21 7.08 11.99 -6.00
C GLU A 21 5.69 12.39 -6.49
N GLY A 22 5.04 13.33 -5.80
CA GLY A 22 3.64 13.72 -6.07
C GLY A 22 2.81 13.78 -4.79
N GLU A 23 1.83 14.68 -4.72
CA GLU A 23 1.04 14.93 -3.51
C GLU A 23 -0.06 13.87 -3.27
N TYR A 24 -0.53 13.19 -4.34
CA TYR A 24 -1.71 12.32 -4.32
C TYR A 24 -1.43 10.83 -4.59
N ASP A 25 -0.23 10.48 -5.05
CA ASP A 25 0.10 9.13 -5.50
C ASP A 25 0.01 8.04 -4.41
N HIS A 26 0.18 8.40 -3.13
CA HIS A 26 0.25 7.41 -2.05
C HIS A 26 -1.10 6.80 -1.69
N MET A 27 -2.18 7.59 -1.74
CA MET A 27 -3.53 7.13 -1.42
C MET A 27 -4.11 6.26 -2.54
N GLU A 28 -3.87 6.63 -3.79
CA GLU A 28 -4.24 5.81 -4.95
C GLU A 28 -3.47 4.48 -4.97
N PHE A 29 -2.17 4.51 -4.66
CA PHE A 29 -1.38 3.30 -4.51
C PHE A 29 -1.96 2.36 -3.44
N ILE A 30 -2.23 2.87 -2.22
CA ILE A 30 -2.81 2.06 -1.13
C ILE A 30 -4.16 1.49 -1.53
N ARG A 31 -5.02 2.28 -2.18
CA ARG A 31 -6.35 1.85 -2.62
C ARG A 31 -6.28 0.77 -3.70
N GLY A 32 -5.45 0.96 -4.72
CA GLY A 32 -5.23 -0.04 -5.77
C GLY A 32 -4.70 -1.37 -5.22
N MET A 33 -3.80 -1.29 -4.24
CA MET A 33 -3.30 -2.47 -3.54
C MET A 33 -4.36 -3.17 -2.70
N ASP A 34 -5.34 -2.44 -2.16
CA ASP A 34 -6.45 -3.01 -1.39
C ASP A 34 -7.44 -3.74 -2.29
N ILE A 35 -7.80 -3.11 -3.41
CA ILE A 35 -8.68 -3.69 -4.43
C ILE A 35 -8.07 -5.00 -4.95
N ILE A 36 -6.79 -5.01 -5.35
CA ILE A 36 -6.15 -6.23 -5.87
C ILE A 36 -6.09 -7.33 -4.80
N LYS A 37 -5.81 -6.96 -3.54
CA LYS A 37 -5.79 -7.93 -2.44
C LYS A 37 -7.17 -8.54 -2.22
N GLU A 38 -8.23 -7.74 -2.21
CA GLU A 38 -9.60 -8.18 -2.02
C GLU A 38 -10.06 -9.06 -3.19
N ASP A 39 -9.81 -8.60 -4.41
CA ASP A 39 -10.23 -9.26 -5.64
C ASP A 39 -9.55 -10.63 -5.83
N CYS A 40 -8.26 -10.71 -5.48
CA CYS A 40 -7.45 -11.92 -5.62
C CYS A 40 -7.25 -12.71 -4.31
N LYS A 41 -7.87 -12.29 -3.20
CA LYS A 41 -7.73 -12.87 -1.85
C LYS A 41 -6.27 -13.15 -1.45
N LEU A 42 -5.39 -12.19 -1.70
CA LEU A 42 -3.95 -12.38 -1.50
C LEU A 42 -3.55 -12.32 -0.02
N PRO A 43 -2.63 -13.18 0.45
CA PRO A 43 -2.03 -13.06 1.77
C PRO A 43 -1.18 -11.80 1.86
N ASP A 44 -1.17 -11.17 3.03
CA ASP A 44 -0.45 -9.91 3.27
C ASP A 44 1.04 -10.00 2.93
N ARG A 45 1.66 -11.16 3.16
CA ARG A 45 3.07 -11.40 2.82
C ARG A 45 3.34 -11.25 1.33
N LEU A 46 2.47 -11.77 0.46
CA LEU A 46 2.65 -11.62 -0.99
C LEU A 46 2.49 -10.16 -1.41
N VAL A 47 1.62 -9.40 -0.75
CA VAL A 47 1.46 -7.97 -1.03
C VAL A 47 2.69 -7.19 -0.61
N THR A 48 3.27 -7.48 0.57
CA THR A 48 4.45 -6.77 1.08
C THR A 48 5.74 -7.17 0.36
N GLU A 49 5.86 -8.39 -0.15
CA GLU A 49 6.99 -8.79 -1.01
C GLU A 49 6.99 -8.03 -2.34
N ARG A 50 5.80 -7.71 -2.87
CA ARG A 50 5.67 -6.95 -4.11
C ARG A 50 6.05 -5.48 -3.95
N PHE A 51 6.01 -4.92 -2.74
CA PHE A 51 6.43 -3.53 -2.50
C PHE A 51 7.84 -3.21 -3.00
N ASN A 52 8.78 -4.17 -2.94
CA ASN A 52 10.12 -3.97 -3.48
C ASN A 52 10.13 -3.63 -4.99
N THR A 53 9.18 -4.18 -5.75
CA THR A 53 9.07 -3.97 -7.20
C THR A 53 8.18 -2.78 -7.53
N LEU A 54 7.17 -2.51 -6.70
CA LEU A 54 6.17 -1.47 -6.95
C LEU A 54 6.66 -0.09 -6.51
N PHE A 55 7.51 -0.03 -5.49
CA PHE A 55 8.17 1.20 -5.11
C PHE A 55 9.30 1.52 -6.07
N THR A 56 9.32 2.76 -6.55
CA THR A 56 10.36 3.28 -7.44
C THR A 56 10.99 4.54 -6.85
N ARG A 57 12.15 4.94 -7.37
CA ARG A 57 12.85 6.19 -7.02
C ARG A 57 13.01 6.44 -5.51
N SER A 58 12.35 7.47 -4.97
CA SER A 58 12.47 7.91 -3.57
C SER A 58 11.74 6.95 -2.62
N ALA A 59 10.58 6.44 -3.03
CA ALA A 59 9.85 5.44 -2.26
C ALA A 59 10.62 4.12 -2.13
N HIS A 60 11.33 3.71 -3.19
CA HIS A 60 12.13 2.47 -3.16
C HIS A 60 13.26 2.55 -2.13
N ARG A 61 14.03 3.66 -2.15
CA ARG A 61 15.11 3.88 -1.17
C ARG A 61 14.58 3.92 0.26
N TRP A 62 13.43 4.54 0.48
CA TRP A 62 12.78 4.58 1.78
C TRP A 62 12.35 3.19 2.25
N TYR A 63 11.72 2.40 1.37
CA TYR A 63 11.29 1.04 1.66
C TYR A 63 12.47 0.15 2.07
N ILE A 64 13.58 0.17 1.32
CA ILE A 64 14.77 -0.64 1.65
C ILE A 64 15.32 -0.27 3.04
N LYS A 65 15.40 1.02 3.36
CA LYS A 65 15.86 1.48 4.68
C LYS A 65 14.95 0.98 5.81
N PHE A 66 13.64 1.13 5.66
CA PHE A 66 12.68 0.67 6.66
C PHE A 66 12.67 -0.86 6.80
N ARG A 67 12.80 -1.59 5.69
CA ARG A 67 12.83 -3.05 5.70
C ARG A 67 14.10 -3.60 6.35
N GLN A 68 15.21 -2.88 6.26
CA GLN A 68 16.44 -3.20 6.99
C GLN A 68 16.33 -2.89 8.50
N ALA A 69 15.65 -1.82 8.88
CA ALA A 69 15.50 -1.40 10.27
C ALA A 69 14.46 -2.23 11.05
N ASP A 70 13.26 -2.40 10.49
CA ASP A 70 12.10 -3.01 11.18
C ASP A 70 11.81 -4.45 10.72
N GLY A 71 12.50 -4.96 9.70
CA GLY A 71 12.35 -6.33 9.21
C GLY A 71 11.03 -6.61 8.47
N HIS A 72 10.49 -7.82 8.65
CA HIS A 72 9.21 -8.22 8.04
C HIS A 72 8.03 -7.74 8.88
N GLN A 73 7.43 -6.64 8.44
CA GLN A 73 6.25 -6.07 9.06
C GLN A 73 4.96 -6.38 8.30
N SER A 74 3.85 -6.34 9.04
CA SER A 74 2.49 -6.54 8.52
C SER A 74 2.11 -5.45 7.51
N ARG A 75 1.22 -5.77 6.57
CA ARG A 75 0.72 -4.82 5.56
C ARG A 75 0.09 -3.57 6.18
N THR A 76 -0.70 -3.72 7.24
CA THR A 76 -1.33 -2.60 7.95
C THR A 76 -0.29 -1.61 8.46
N TRP A 77 0.81 -2.14 9.02
CA TRP A 77 1.92 -1.30 9.46
C TRP A 77 2.55 -0.54 8.30
N TRP A 78 2.81 -1.21 7.16
CA TRP A 78 3.33 -0.56 5.97
C TRP A 78 2.40 0.55 5.44
N LYS A 79 1.09 0.33 5.43
CA LYS A 79 0.12 1.39 5.06
C LYS A 79 0.28 2.61 5.98
N THR A 80 0.30 2.39 7.28
CA THR A 80 0.48 3.47 8.27
C THR A 80 1.80 4.22 8.05
N GLN A 81 2.89 3.51 7.76
CA GLN A 81 4.18 4.16 7.47
C GLN A 81 4.15 4.98 6.18
N ILE A 82 3.52 4.47 5.12
CA ILE A 82 3.37 5.21 3.86
C ILE A 82 2.54 6.49 4.08
N ILE A 83 1.41 6.37 4.77
CA ILE A 83 0.56 7.52 5.12
C ILE A 83 1.38 8.51 5.97
N ASN A 84 2.01 8.07 7.06
CA ASN A 84 2.79 8.94 7.93
C ASN A 84 3.94 9.67 7.21
N LYS A 85 4.56 9.01 6.23
CA LYS A 85 5.71 9.54 5.49
C LYS A 85 5.32 10.53 4.39
N TRP A 86 4.24 10.26 3.64
CA TRP A 86 3.84 11.03 2.46
C TRP A 86 2.59 11.89 2.64
N THR A 87 1.82 11.70 3.72
CA THR A 87 0.81 12.68 4.12
C THR A 87 1.52 13.88 4.74
N ASN A 88 1.28 15.07 4.19
CA ASN A 88 1.79 16.31 4.77
C ASN A 88 1.12 16.57 6.13
N ASP A 89 1.82 17.16 7.09
CA ASP A 89 1.31 17.37 8.47
C ASP A 89 -0.06 18.09 8.52
N ALA A 90 -0.34 18.98 7.57
CA ALA A 90 -1.64 19.65 7.43
C ALA A 90 -2.82 18.71 7.08
N SER A 91 -2.57 17.58 6.40
CA SER A 91 -3.59 16.60 6.02
C SER A 91 -3.77 15.49 7.06
N LYS A 92 -2.78 15.24 7.91
CA LYS A 92 -2.88 14.30 9.04
C LYS A 92 -3.97 14.72 10.03
N PHE A 93 -4.08 16.04 10.29
CA PHE A 93 -5.12 16.60 11.15
C PHE A 93 -6.54 16.32 10.63
N LYS A 94 -6.75 16.35 9.31
CA LYS A 94 -8.06 16.06 8.69
C LYS A 94 -8.39 14.56 8.67
N VAL A 95 -7.41 13.70 8.42
CA VAL A 95 -7.60 12.23 8.44
C VAL A 95 -7.90 11.71 9.85
N GLU A 96 -7.25 12.25 10.88
CA GLU A 96 -7.54 11.89 12.26
C GLU A 96 -8.98 12.29 12.66
N THR A 97 -9.44 13.45 12.19
CA THR A 97 -10.83 13.91 12.40
C THR A 97 -11.86 13.02 11.71
N ASP A 98 -11.58 12.52 10.50
CA ASP A 98 -12.50 11.65 9.74
C ASP A 98 -12.57 10.21 10.30
N PHE A 99 -11.45 9.69 10.82
CA PHE A 99 -11.41 8.37 11.45
C PHE A 99 -12.10 8.35 12.81
N GLU A 100 -12.03 9.44 13.60
CA GLU A 100 -12.81 9.57 14.84
C GLU A 100 -14.31 9.76 14.59
N SER A 101 -14.70 10.37 13.47
CA SER A 101 -16.11 10.60 13.15
C SER A 101 -16.85 9.34 12.66
N SER A 102 -16.14 8.25 12.38
CA SER A 102 -16.72 6.94 12.01
C SER A 102 -16.94 5.98 13.20
N LYS A 103 -16.81 6.49 14.43
CA LYS A 103 -17.07 5.73 15.68
C LYS A 103 -18.34 6.16 16.42
N ILE A 104 -19.26 6.87 15.76
CA ILE A 104 -20.56 7.27 16.34
C ILE A 104 -21.69 6.44 15.73
#